data_AF-A0A413R2N3-F1
#
_entry.id   AF-A0A413R2N3-F1
#
_cell.length_a   1.000
_cell.length_b   1.000
_cell.length_c   1.000
_cell.angle_alpha   90.00
_cell.angle_beta   90.00
_cell.angle_gamma   90.00
#
_symmetry.space_group_name_H-M   'P 1'
#
loop_
_entity.id
_entity.type
_entity.pdbx_description
1 polymer ?
#
loop_
_entity_poly.entity_id
_entity_poly.type
_entity_poly.pdbx_seq_one_letter_code
_entity_poly.pdbx_strand_id
1 'polypeptide(L)'
;MDLRDLYHEEPFTTYYLAADNRLTPGARQFLTDRRIPCEIAREDEQGKKTDTVPVDEETESVPSWQLLKLWHTLEHAESLILLTAEWFSRHGEHLAAEDFTALARTLQRTRMACEKGELPPALTFWNCTESELHEKADNTVLPLGLEKLPEDEALRAKLLMLNHLRTYLQMLEPLVMETQSWHRDTGPERYEGLIHILHSLNDVLCIMMGNYMRGSV
;
A
#
# COMPACT_ATOMS: atom_id res chain seq x y z
N MET A 1 -24.41 9.25 43.38
CA MET A 1 -23.65 7.98 43.53
C MET A 1 -22.20 8.29 43.24
N ASP A 2 -21.27 7.89 44.10
CA ASP A 2 -19.84 8.07 43.85
C ASP A 2 -19.34 6.97 42.91
N LEU A 3 -18.42 7.31 42.01
CA LEU A 3 -17.89 6.40 40.98
C LEU A 3 -17.18 5.18 41.61
N ARG A 4 -16.71 5.35 42.85
CA ARG A 4 -16.09 4.32 43.67
C ARG A 4 -17.07 3.24 44.10
N ASP A 5 -18.29 3.63 44.46
CA ASP A 5 -19.32 2.69 44.91
C ASP A 5 -19.77 1.80 43.73
N LEU A 6 -19.94 2.39 42.54
CA LEU A 6 -20.25 1.65 41.31
C LEU A 6 -19.18 0.62 40.96
N TYR A 7 -17.89 0.97 41.09
CA TYR A 7 -16.81 0.04 40.79
C TYR A 7 -16.73 -1.11 41.81
N HIS A 8 -17.10 -0.86 43.07
CA HIS A 8 -17.11 -1.89 44.11
C HIS A 8 -18.28 -2.88 43.95
N GLU A 9 -19.40 -2.45 43.38
CA GLU A 9 -20.54 -3.32 43.07
C GLU A 9 -20.30 -4.14 41.79
N GLU A 10 -19.88 -3.49 40.70
CA GLU A 10 -19.57 -4.15 39.42
C GLU A 10 -18.26 -3.57 38.82
N PRO A 11 -17.14 -4.30 38.85
CA PRO A 11 -15.89 -3.84 38.27
C PRO A 11 -16.02 -3.65 36.76
N PHE A 12 -15.65 -2.47 36.26
CA PHE A 12 -15.68 -2.12 34.84
C PHE A 12 -14.28 -1.81 34.31
N THR A 13 -14.05 -2.08 33.02
CA THR A 13 -12.77 -1.84 32.33
C THR A 13 -12.74 -0.52 31.55
N THR A 14 -13.92 0.06 31.24
CA THR A 14 -14.07 1.36 30.59
C THR A 14 -15.23 2.11 31.27
N TYR A 15 -15.07 3.41 31.51
CA TYR A 15 -16.12 4.25 32.09
C TYR A 15 -16.71 5.19 31.03
N TYR A 16 -18.03 5.09 30.82
CA TYR A 16 -18.75 5.94 29.88
C TYR A 16 -19.38 7.15 30.59
N LEU A 17 -18.93 8.34 30.22
CA LEU A 17 -19.49 9.59 30.73
C LEU A 17 -20.60 10.07 29.80
N ALA A 18 -21.82 10.21 30.32
CA ALA A 18 -22.92 10.84 29.59
C ALA A 18 -22.56 12.29 29.21
N ALA A 19 -22.91 12.71 28.00
CA ALA A 19 -22.48 13.99 27.39
C ALA A 19 -22.77 15.23 28.27
N ASP A 20 -23.78 15.15 29.14
CA ASP A 20 -24.25 16.28 29.96
C ASP A 20 -23.66 16.30 31.37
N ASN A 21 -22.89 15.27 31.74
CA ASN A 21 -22.35 15.12 33.09
C ASN A 21 -20.87 15.52 33.16
N ARG A 22 -20.51 16.31 34.17
CA ARG A 22 -19.11 16.65 34.46
C ARG A 22 -18.56 15.74 35.55
N LEU A 23 -17.39 15.15 35.26
CA LEU A 23 -16.66 14.35 36.24
C LEU A 23 -16.18 15.22 37.40
N THR A 24 -16.42 14.79 38.64
CA THR A 24 -15.82 15.45 39.81
C THR A 24 -14.31 15.19 39.83
N PRO A 25 -13.50 16.10 40.41
CA PRO A 25 -12.05 15.91 40.48
C PRO A 25 -11.63 14.58 41.14
N GLY A 26 -12.38 14.12 42.15
CA GLY A 26 -12.14 12.84 42.82
C GLY A 26 -12.41 11.62 41.94
N ALA A 27 -13.45 11.67 41.10
CA ALA A 27 -13.78 10.61 40.15
C ALA A 27 -12.76 10.52 39.01
N ARG A 28 -12.24 11.67 38.53
CA ARG A 28 -11.15 11.71 37.54
C ARG A 28 -9.88 11.07 38.07
N GLN A 29 -9.50 11.39 39.30
CA GLN A 29 -8.31 10.81 39.92
C GLN A 29 -8.43 9.30 40.06
N PHE A 30 -9.60 8.80 40.49
CA PHE A 30 -9.84 7.37 40.65
C PHE A 30 -9.70 6.58 39.34
N LEU A 31 -10.28 7.08 38.23
CA LEU A 31 -10.14 6.44 36.91
C LEU A 31 -8.67 6.43 36.44
N THR A 32 -7.94 7.50 36.71
CA THR A 32 -6.51 7.63 36.36
C THR A 32 -5.66 6.63 37.15
N ASP A 33 -5.85 6.54 38.46
CA ASP A 33 -5.10 5.63 39.34
C ASP A 33 -5.31 4.16 38.95
N ARG A 34 -6.51 3.81 38.45
CA ARG A 34 -6.88 2.46 38.01
C ARG A 34 -6.60 2.19 36.53
N ARG A 35 -6.10 3.17 35.77
CA ARG A 35 -5.90 3.13 34.30
C ARG A 35 -7.16 2.74 33.52
N ILE A 36 -8.33 3.20 33.99
CA ILE A 36 -9.61 2.96 33.32
C ILE A 36 -9.84 4.10 32.32
N PRO A 37 -9.88 3.83 31.00
CA PRO A 37 -10.21 4.84 30.00
C PRO A 37 -11.62 5.40 30.22
N CYS A 38 -11.75 6.71 30.04
CA CYS A 38 -13.03 7.42 30.12
C CYS A 38 -13.44 7.85 28.72
N GLU A 39 -14.56 7.32 28.24
CA GLU A 39 -15.11 7.64 26.92
C GLU A 39 -16.41 8.42 27.07
N ILE A 40 -16.67 9.35 26.16
CA ILE A 40 -17.93 10.11 26.15
C ILE A 40 -18.95 9.26 25.41
N ALA A 41 -20.03 8.88 26.08
CA ALA A 41 -21.12 8.17 25.44
C ALA A 41 -21.71 9.07 24.35
N ARG A 42 -21.53 8.68 23.08
CA ARG A 42 -22.31 9.23 21.97
C ARG A 42 -23.73 8.69 22.13
N GLU A 43 -24.71 9.57 22.12
CA GLU A 43 -26.12 9.20 22.19
C GLU A 43 -26.48 8.35 20.98
N ASP A 44 -26.37 7.04 21.14
CA ASP A 44 -27.13 5.99 20.47
C ASP A 44 -26.77 4.68 21.19
N GLU A 45 -27.35 4.50 22.37
CA GLU A 45 -27.68 3.19 22.96
C GLU A 45 -28.22 3.37 24.37
N GLN A 46 -29.54 3.56 24.47
CA GLN A 46 -30.29 3.25 25.68
C GLN A 46 -31.33 2.19 25.38
N GLY A 47 -30.99 0.96 25.74
CA GLY A 47 -31.96 0.01 26.27
C GLY A 47 -32.04 -1.34 25.56
N LYS A 48 -31.25 -2.32 26.03
CA LYS A 48 -31.76 -3.58 26.60
C LYS A 48 -30.62 -4.50 27.03
N LYS A 49 -30.54 -4.80 28.32
CA LYS A 49 -29.91 -6.02 28.83
C LYS A 49 -30.81 -7.22 28.43
N THR A 50 -30.25 -8.21 27.76
CA THR A 50 -30.46 -9.65 28.03
C THR A 50 -29.49 -10.47 27.19
N ASP A 51 -28.77 -11.37 27.86
CA ASP A 51 -27.88 -12.40 27.29
C ASP A 51 -28.46 -13.10 26.06
N THR A 52 -27.71 -13.07 24.95
CA THR A 52 -27.54 -14.20 24.04
C THR A 52 -26.39 -13.89 23.08
N VAL A 53 -25.25 -14.57 23.24
CA VAL A 53 -24.34 -14.86 22.13
C VAL A 53 -25.15 -15.80 21.20
N PRO A 54 -25.31 -15.51 19.88
CA PRO A 54 -24.23 -15.80 18.95
C PRO A 54 -24.15 -14.99 17.64
N VAL A 55 -23.00 -15.18 17.00
CA VAL A 55 -22.67 -15.01 15.57
C VAL A 55 -22.20 -13.62 15.18
N ASP A 56 -20.93 -13.59 14.73
CA ASP A 56 -20.32 -12.57 13.90
C ASP A 56 -21.30 -12.10 12.82
N GLU A 57 -21.98 -10.98 13.08
CA GLU A 57 -22.45 -10.14 12.00
C GLU A 57 -21.24 -9.38 11.49
N GLU A 58 -20.81 -9.80 10.29
CA GLU A 58 -19.90 -9.12 9.39
C GLU A 58 -20.20 -7.62 9.42
N THR A 59 -19.55 -6.90 10.33
CA THR A 59 -19.48 -5.46 10.24
C THR A 59 -18.53 -5.25 9.07
N GLU A 60 -19.05 -4.94 7.90
CA GLU A 60 -18.26 -4.45 6.77
C GLU A 60 -17.41 -3.29 7.29
N SER A 61 -16.19 -3.60 7.70
CA SER A 61 -15.29 -2.64 8.30
C SER A 61 -14.94 -1.68 7.18
N VAL A 62 -15.29 -0.41 7.34
CA VAL A 62 -14.88 0.65 6.41
C VAL A 62 -13.38 0.45 6.13
N PRO A 63 -12.97 0.28 4.85
CA PRO A 63 -11.58 -0.01 4.54
C PRO A 63 -10.70 1.09 5.12
N SER A 64 -9.65 0.69 5.82
CA SER A 64 -8.67 1.62 6.39
C SER A 64 -8.23 2.61 5.31
N TRP A 65 -8.15 3.90 5.66
CA TRP A 65 -7.72 4.93 4.71
C TRP A 65 -6.30 4.66 4.18
N GLN A 66 -5.46 3.95 4.93
CA GLN A 66 -4.14 3.48 4.49
C GLN A 66 -4.26 2.44 3.36
N LEU A 67 -5.18 1.48 3.49
CA LEU A 67 -5.48 0.53 2.41
C LEU A 67 -6.01 1.25 1.17
N LEU A 68 -6.98 2.16 1.34
CA LEU A 68 -7.50 2.95 0.23
C LEU A 68 -6.39 3.76 -0.45
N LYS A 69 -5.52 4.40 0.32
CA LYS A 69 -4.35 5.13 -0.19
C LYS A 69 -3.45 4.20 -0.99
N LEU A 70 -3.10 3.02 -0.45
CA LEU A 70 -2.26 2.05 -1.15
C LEU A 70 -2.89 1.62 -2.48
N TRP A 71 -4.16 1.21 -2.47
CA TRP A 71 -4.86 0.72 -3.66
C TRP A 71 -4.99 1.78 -4.74
N HIS A 72 -5.44 2.99 -4.39
CA HIS A 72 -5.53 4.09 -5.35
C HIS A 72 -4.16 4.53 -5.88
N THR A 73 -3.10 4.44 -5.07
CA THR A 73 -1.74 4.77 -5.53
C THR A 73 -1.22 3.72 -6.51
N LEU A 74 -1.55 2.44 -6.30
CA LEU A 74 -1.26 1.34 -7.24
C LEU A 74 -2.08 1.47 -8.53
N GLU A 75 -3.36 1.81 -8.45
CA GLU A 75 -4.19 2.11 -9.64
C GLU A 75 -3.62 3.29 -10.45
N HIS A 76 -3.11 4.32 -9.76
CA HIS A 76 -2.41 5.42 -10.42
C HIS A 76 -1.11 4.95 -11.09
N ALA A 77 -0.38 4.03 -10.46
CA ALA A 77 0.81 3.41 -11.06
C ALA A 77 0.46 2.64 -12.36
N GLU A 78 -0.60 1.82 -12.32
CA GLU A 78 -1.12 1.11 -13.49
C GLU A 78 -1.46 2.07 -14.63
N SER A 79 -2.16 3.16 -14.32
CA SER A 79 -2.49 4.22 -15.28
C SER A 79 -1.24 4.88 -15.88
N LEU A 80 -0.25 5.21 -15.05
CA LEU A 80 1.01 5.81 -15.50
C LEU A 80 1.81 4.88 -16.41
N ILE A 81 1.83 3.57 -16.13
CA ILE A 81 2.46 2.57 -16.99
C ILE A 81 1.74 2.52 -18.35
N LEU A 82 0.41 2.53 -18.38
CA LEU A 82 -0.35 2.53 -19.64
C LEU A 82 -0.17 3.82 -20.46
N LEU A 83 -0.09 4.98 -19.80
CA LEU A 83 0.27 6.24 -20.46
C LEU A 83 1.67 6.17 -21.06
N THR A 84 2.61 5.54 -20.35
CA THR A 84 3.96 5.29 -20.85
C THR A 84 3.91 4.37 -22.07
N ALA A 85 3.12 3.29 -22.04
CA ALA A 85 2.92 2.39 -23.17
C ALA A 85 2.43 3.13 -24.43
N GLU A 86 1.39 3.96 -24.29
CA GLU A 86 0.84 4.77 -25.39
C GLU A 86 1.88 5.78 -25.92
N TRP A 87 2.63 6.41 -25.02
CA TRP A 87 3.70 7.32 -25.41
C TRP A 87 4.77 6.59 -26.25
N PHE A 88 5.26 5.43 -25.81
CA PHE A 88 6.24 4.65 -26.56
C PHE A 88 5.69 4.17 -27.91
N SER A 89 4.43 3.73 -27.96
CA SER A 89 3.75 3.33 -29.20
C SER A 89 3.71 4.47 -30.23
N ARG A 90 3.38 5.70 -29.79
CA ARG A 90 3.38 6.90 -30.64
C ARG A 90 4.75 7.30 -31.16
N HIS A 91 5.82 6.86 -30.49
CA HIS A 91 7.21 7.10 -30.89
C HIS A 91 7.83 5.92 -31.64
N GLY A 92 7.01 4.98 -32.13
CA GLY A 92 7.44 3.84 -32.96
C GLY A 92 8.03 2.66 -32.18
N GLU A 93 7.97 2.69 -30.85
CA GLU A 93 8.52 1.67 -29.96
C GLU A 93 7.45 0.65 -29.57
N HIS A 94 6.91 -0.07 -30.56
CA HIS A 94 5.77 -0.96 -30.35
C HIS A 94 6.07 -2.14 -29.41
N LEU A 95 7.27 -2.73 -29.49
CA LEU A 95 7.67 -3.81 -28.59
C LEU A 95 7.75 -3.33 -27.13
N ALA A 96 8.35 -2.16 -26.89
CA ALA A 96 8.38 -1.55 -25.56
C ALA A 96 6.95 -1.22 -25.07
N ALA A 97 6.06 -0.76 -25.94
CA ALA A 97 4.67 -0.51 -25.58
C ALA A 97 3.91 -1.78 -25.17
N GLU A 98 4.15 -2.90 -25.86
CA GLU A 98 3.62 -4.21 -25.47
C GLU A 98 4.16 -4.66 -24.11
N ASP A 99 5.45 -4.46 -23.88
CA ASP A 99 6.11 -4.73 -22.59
C ASP A 99 5.46 -3.92 -21.46
N PHE A 100 5.29 -2.60 -21.61
CA PHE A 100 4.59 -1.78 -20.62
C PHE A 100 3.14 -2.23 -20.38
N THR A 101 2.43 -2.61 -21.44
CA THR A 101 1.07 -3.14 -21.30
C THR A 101 1.04 -4.42 -20.48
N ALA A 102 2.03 -5.30 -20.66
CA ALA A 102 2.20 -6.50 -19.86
C ALA A 102 2.57 -6.18 -18.40
N LEU A 103 3.45 -5.20 -18.14
CA LEU A 103 3.77 -4.73 -16.78
C LEU A 103 2.54 -4.19 -16.05
N ALA A 104 1.75 -3.33 -16.71
CA ALA A 104 0.51 -2.79 -16.14
C ALA A 104 -0.47 -3.90 -15.75
N ARG A 105 -0.63 -4.91 -16.62
CA ARG A 105 -1.49 -6.07 -16.35
C ARG A 105 -0.99 -6.89 -15.16
N THR A 106 0.32 -7.05 -15.02
CA THR A 106 0.91 -7.76 -13.87
C THR A 106 0.66 -7.01 -12.57
N LEU A 107 0.87 -5.69 -12.55
CA LEU A 107 0.60 -4.88 -11.38
C LEU A 107 -0.89 -4.92 -10.99
N GLN A 108 -1.78 -4.79 -11.98
CA GLN A 108 -3.21 -4.88 -11.78
C GLN A 108 -3.65 -6.22 -11.18
N ARG A 109 -3.17 -7.35 -11.73
CA ARG A 109 -3.47 -8.68 -11.18
C ARG A 109 -2.97 -8.83 -9.76
N THR A 110 -1.78 -8.32 -9.47
CA THR A 110 -1.17 -8.33 -8.14
C THR A 110 -2.01 -7.53 -7.15
N ARG A 111 -2.40 -6.29 -7.51
CA ARG A 111 -3.25 -5.43 -6.70
C ARG A 111 -4.59 -6.11 -6.41
N MET A 112 -5.27 -6.63 -7.42
CA MET A 112 -6.56 -7.31 -7.27
C MET A 112 -6.48 -8.56 -6.39
N ALA A 113 -5.39 -9.33 -6.47
CA ALA A 113 -5.16 -10.48 -5.59
C ALA A 113 -4.97 -10.00 -4.14
N CYS A 114 -4.10 -9.02 -3.91
CA CYS A 114 -3.83 -8.48 -2.58
C CYS A 114 -5.08 -7.86 -1.92
N GLU A 115 -5.91 -7.16 -2.71
CA GLU A 115 -7.17 -6.56 -2.27
C GLU A 115 -8.16 -7.62 -1.76
N LYS A 116 -8.17 -8.81 -2.39
CA LYS A 116 -8.96 -9.97 -1.95
C LYS A 116 -8.32 -10.75 -0.81
N GLY A 117 -7.14 -10.35 -0.35
CA GLY A 117 -6.35 -11.08 0.65
C GLY A 117 -5.64 -12.33 0.11
N GLU A 118 -5.52 -12.47 -1.22
CA GLU A 118 -4.79 -13.53 -1.88
C GLU A 118 -3.32 -13.17 -2.07
N LEU A 119 -2.48 -14.18 -2.32
CA LEU A 119 -1.07 -13.98 -2.64
C LEU A 119 -0.90 -13.47 -4.09
N PRO A 120 0.07 -12.57 -4.33
CA PRO A 120 0.48 -12.19 -5.68
C PRO A 120 0.81 -13.39 -6.56
N PRO A 121 0.48 -13.34 -7.86
CA PRO A 121 0.92 -14.35 -8.81
C PRO A 121 2.45 -14.29 -8.94
N ALA A 122 3.08 -15.45 -9.16
CA ALA A 122 4.50 -15.50 -9.51
C ALA A 122 4.77 -14.67 -10.78
N LEU A 123 5.78 -13.80 -10.73
CA LEU A 123 6.17 -13.02 -11.89
C LEU A 123 6.90 -13.89 -12.90
N THR A 124 6.42 -13.84 -14.14
CA THR A 124 7.18 -14.28 -15.31
C THR A 124 7.14 -13.17 -16.35
N PHE A 125 8.25 -12.45 -16.53
CA PHE A 125 8.37 -11.39 -17.52
C PHE A 125 9.60 -11.64 -18.38
N TRP A 126 9.46 -11.50 -19.71
CA TRP A 126 10.49 -11.91 -20.68
C TRP A 126 11.04 -13.33 -20.47
N ASN A 127 10.17 -14.27 -20.04
CA ASN A 127 10.55 -15.63 -19.65
C ASN A 127 11.66 -15.70 -18.58
N CYS A 128 11.81 -14.65 -17.78
CA CYS A 128 12.71 -14.58 -16.65
C CYS A 128 11.92 -14.66 -15.35
N THR A 129 12.51 -15.32 -14.37
CA THR A 129 12.12 -15.27 -12.96
C THR A 129 12.52 -13.92 -12.34
N GLU A 130 11.99 -13.61 -11.15
CA GLU A 130 12.41 -12.45 -10.36
C GLU A 130 13.93 -12.39 -10.18
N SER A 131 14.55 -13.49 -9.74
CA SER A 131 16.00 -13.53 -9.50
C SER A 131 16.82 -13.27 -10.76
N GLU A 132 16.38 -13.78 -11.91
CA GLU A 132 17.07 -13.56 -13.19
C GLU A 132 16.90 -12.12 -13.70
N LEU A 133 15.76 -11.48 -13.44
CA LEU A 133 15.57 -10.07 -13.72
C LEU A 133 16.48 -9.21 -12.85
N HIS A 134 16.54 -9.51 -11.56
CA HIS A 134 17.37 -8.78 -10.61
C HIS A 134 18.85 -8.84 -10.97
N GLU A 135 19.38 -10.04 -11.28
CA GLU A 135 20.76 -10.21 -11.72
C GLU A 135 21.06 -9.40 -13.00
N LYS A 136 20.13 -9.38 -13.96
CA LYS A 136 20.30 -8.58 -15.19
C LYS A 136 20.27 -7.07 -14.90
N ALA A 137 19.43 -6.62 -13.98
CA ALA A 137 19.33 -5.23 -13.59
C ALA A 137 20.57 -4.74 -12.84
N ASP A 138 21.12 -5.54 -11.93
CA ASP A 138 22.36 -5.23 -11.20
C ASP A 138 23.56 -5.08 -12.14
N ASN A 139 23.62 -5.92 -13.18
CA ASN A 139 24.64 -5.83 -14.23
C ASN A 139 24.40 -4.66 -15.20
N THR A 140 23.27 -3.94 -15.08
CA THR A 140 22.94 -2.80 -15.92
C THR A 140 23.45 -1.50 -15.31
N VAL A 141 24.50 -0.95 -15.93
CA VAL A 141 25.01 0.38 -15.57
C VAL A 141 23.95 1.44 -15.93
N LEU A 142 23.35 2.07 -14.91
CA LEU A 142 22.38 3.16 -15.05
C LEU A 142 23.06 4.51 -14.77
N PRO A 143 23.38 5.32 -15.79
CA PRO A 143 24.18 6.51 -15.60
C PRO A 143 23.34 7.79 -15.49
N LEU A 144 22.06 7.72 -15.09
CA LEU A 144 21.22 8.92 -14.96
C LEU A 144 21.65 9.80 -13.78
N GLY A 145 22.79 10.46 -13.94
CA GLY A 145 23.12 11.72 -13.29
C GLY A 145 22.72 12.86 -14.24
N LEU A 146 22.27 13.98 -13.67
CA LEU A 146 21.87 15.19 -14.40
C LEU A 146 22.93 15.69 -15.39
N GLU A 147 24.20 15.35 -15.17
CA GLU A 147 25.36 15.75 -15.98
C GLU A 147 25.60 14.86 -17.22
N LYS A 148 24.89 13.73 -17.35
CA LYS A 148 25.16 12.68 -18.37
C LYS A 148 23.95 12.34 -19.24
N LEU A 149 23.00 13.27 -19.40
CA LEU A 149 21.86 13.05 -20.30
C LEU A 149 22.34 12.96 -21.76
N PRO A 150 21.81 12.02 -22.57
CA PRO A 150 22.17 11.94 -23.98
C PRO A 150 21.82 13.22 -24.74
N GLU A 151 22.65 13.59 -25.72
CA GLU A 151 22.39 14.72 -26.61
C GLU A 151 21.23 14.45 -27.57
N ASP A 152 21.06 13.19 -27.99
CA ASP A 152 19.94 12.75 -28.82
C ASP A 152 18.61 12.98 -28.07
N GLU A 153 17.73 13.79 -28.67
CA GLU A 153 16.48 14.22 -28.05
C GLU A 153 15.50 13.06 -27.84
N ALA A 154 15.39 12.16 -28.80
CA ALA A 154 14.47 11.03 -28.73
C ALA A 154 14.90 10.03 -27.65
N LEU A 155 16.19 9.69 -27.61
CA LEU A 155 16.79 8.84 -26.58
C LEU A 155 16.67 9.47 -25.20
N ARG A 156 16.97 10.77 -25.08
CA ARG A 156 16.82 11.50 -23.81
C ARG A 156 15.38 11.48 -23.32
N ALA A 157 14.40 11.71 -24.19
CA ALA A 157 12.98 11.66 -23.83
C ALA A 157 12.56 10.28 -23.32
N LYS A 158 12.98 9.20 -24.00
CA LYS A 158 12.70 7.81 -23.58
C LYS A 158 13.26 7.51 -22.19
N LEU A 159 14.51 7.89 -21.93
CA LEU A 159 15.15 7.67 -20.62
C LEU A 159 14.52 8.47 -19.50
N LEU A 160 14.12 9.71 -19.76
CA LEU A 160 13.42 10.54 -18.79
C LEU A 160 12.05 9.95 -18.45
N MET A 161 11.31 9.45 -19.44
CA MET A 161 10.02 8.77 -19.22
C MET A 161 10.20 7.51 -18.38
N LEU A 162 11.16 6.66 -18.74
CA LEU A 162 11.49 5.43 -18.00
C LEU A 162 11.88 5.73 -16.55
N ASN A 163 12.73 6.74 -16.32
CA ASN A 163 13.16 7.09 -14.97
C ASN A 163 12.03 7.76 -14.16
N HIS A 164 11.17 8.54 -14.81
CA HIS A 164 10.00 9.11 -14.15
C HIS A 164 9.11 7.99 -13.61
N LEU A 165 8.81 6.99 -14.43
CA LEU A 165 8.04 5.81 -14.00
C LEU A 165 8.78 5.03 -12.90
N ARG A 166 10.09 4.77 -13.07
CA ARG A 166 10.92 4.05 -12.09
C ARG A 166 10.88 4.72 -10.71
N THR A 167 11.11 6.03 -10.67
CA THR A 167 11.09 6.79 -9.41
C THR A 167 9.72 6.82 -8.76
N TYR A 168 8.64 6.84 -9.56
CA TYR A 168 7.28 6.71 -9.02
C TYR A 168 7.05 5.32 -8.40
N LEU A 169 7.45 4.23 -9.06
CA LEU A 169 7.32 2.87 -8.51
C LEU A 169 8.16 2.66 -7.25
N GLN A 170 9.36 3.24 -7.18
CA GLN A 170 10.20 3.20 -5.97
C GLN A 170 9.52 3.82 -4.74
N MET A 171 8.63 4.80 -4.92
CA MET A 171 7.90 5.40 -3.80
C MET A 171 6.80 4.49 -3.24
N LEU A 172 6.41 3.42 -3.96
CA LEU A 172 5.34 2.53 -3.55
C LEU A 172 5.78 1.54 -2.47
N GLU A 173 7.04 1.08 -2.47
CA GLU A 173 7.53 0.14 -1.47
C GLU A 173 7.42 0.69 -0.04
N PRO A 174 7.90 1.92 0.28
CA PRO A 174 7.66 2.51 1.59
C PRO A 174 6.18 2.62 1.97
N LEU A 175 5.30 2.87 1.00
CA LEU A 175 3.85 2.93 1.22
C LEU A 175 3.28 1.54 1.56
N VAL A 176 3.77 0.48 0.90
CA VAL A 176 3.39 -0.91 1.20
C VAL A 176 3.84 -1.29 2.60
N MET A 177 5.11 -0.99 2.96
CA MET A 177 5.65 -1.25 4.29
C MET A 177 4.91 -0.47 5.39
N GLU A 178 4.61 0.81 5.14
CA GLU A 178 3.79 1.63 6.03
C GLU A 178 2.45 0.93 6.25
N THR A 179 1.73 0.58 5.18
CA THR A 179 0.43 -0.09 5.25
C THR A 179 0.50 -1.41 6.02
N GLN A 180 1.48 -2.26 5.72
CA GLN A 180 1.68 -3.54 6.41
C GLN A 180 1.86 -3.35 7.93
N SER A 181 2.60 -2.31 8.35
CA SER A 181 2.85 -2.04 9.77
C SER A 181 1.58 -1.76 10.58
N TRP A 182 0.55 -1.16 9.94
CA TRP A 182 -0.76 -0.89 10.51
C TRP A 182 -1.69 -2.11 10.49
N HIS A 183 -1.39 -3.10 9.64
CA HIS A 183 -2.19 -4.31 9.41
C HIS A 183 -1.41 -5.57 9.80
N ARG A 184 -0.71 -5.53 10.94
CA ARG A 184 0.24 -6.57 11.38
C ARG A 184 -0.38 -7.97 11.50
N ASP A 185 -1.69 -8.04 11.75
CA ASP A 185 -2.44 -9.30 11.87
C ASP A 185 -2.93 -9.85 10.53
N THR A 186 -2.76 -9.09 9.43
CA THR A 186 -3.25 -9.46 8.10
C THR A 186 -2.09 -9.96 7.23
N GLY A 187 -1.97 -11.28 7.10
CA GLY A 187 -1.14 -12.01 6.13
C GLY A 187 0.06 -11.24 5.55
N PRO A 188 1.22 -11.19 6.22
CA PRO A 188 2.37 -10.38 5.78
C PRO A 188 2.88 -10.77 4.38
N GLU A 189 2.73 -12.04 4.03
CA GLU A 189 3.17 -12.65 2.77
C GLU A 189 2.62 -11.93 1.53
N ARG A 190 1.40 -11.36 1.59
CA ARG A 190 0.83 -10.63 0.44
C ARG A 190 1.55 -9.30 0.17
N TYR A 191 1.96 -8.62 1.24
CA TYR A 191 2.66 -7.34 1.15
C TYR A 191 4.11 -7.55 0.74
N GLU A 192 4.75 -8.61 1.25
CA GLU A 192 6.06 -9.05 0.79
C GLU A 192 6.03 -9.39 -0.70
N GLY A 193 5.06 -10.20 -1.15
CA GLY A 193 4.89 -10.51 -2.57
C GLY A 193 4.65 -9.27 -3.43
N LEU A 194 3.90 -8.27 -2.93
CA LEU A 194 3.70 -7.01 -3.65
C LEU A 194 5.01 -6.23 -3.78
N ILE A 195 5.85 -6.21 -2.75
CA ILE A 195 7.19 -5.59 -2.79
C ILE A 195 8.06 -6.29 -3.84
N HIS A 196 8.08 -7.62 -3.87
CA HIS A 196 8.80 -8.41 -4.88
C HIS A 196 8.39 -8.07 -6.32
N ILE A 197 7.08 -7.91 -6.55
CA ILE A 197 6.57 -7.45 -7.86
C ILE A 197 7.07 -6.04 -8.17
N LEU A 198 6.98 -5.10 -7.23
CA LEU A 198 7.45 -3.72 -7.44
C LEU A 198 8.95 -3.65 -7.73
N HIS A 199 9.78 -4.44 -7.05
CA HIS A 199 11.21 -4.56 -7.33
C HIS A 199 11.45 -5.08 -8.74
N SER A 200 10.76 -6.15 -9.12
CA SER A 200 10.91 -6.71 -10.47
C SER A 200 10.47 -5.74 -11.58
N LEU A 201 9.42 -4.95 -11.35
CA LEU A 201 9.02 -3.90 -12.29
C LEU A 201 10.13 -2.84 -12.43
N ASN A 202 10.75 -2.44 -11.32
CA ASN A 202 11.91 -1.54 -11.36
C ASN A 202 13.10 -2.15 -12.11
N ASP A 203 13.36 -3.44 -11.92
CA ASP A 203 14.44 -4.16 -12.61
C ASP A 203 14.22 -4.18 -14.13
N VAL A 204 12.98 -4.41 -14.57
CA VAL A 204 12.63 -4.30 -16.00
C VAL A 204 12.93 -2.90 -16.53
N LEU A 205 12.51 -1.85 -15.81
CA LEU A 205 12.77 -0.46 -16.23
C LEU A 205 14.27 -0.17 -16.30
N CYS A 206 15.03 -0.64 -15.31
CA CYS A 206 16.47 -0.56 -15.27
C CYS A 206 17.12 -1.19 -16.51
N ILE A 207 16.70 -2.42 -16.87
CA ILE A 207 17.18 -3.15 -18.05
C ILE A 207 16.82 -2.40 -19.34
N MET A 208 15.57 -1.93 -19.49
CA MET A 208 15.13 -1.16 -20.66
C MET A 208 16.00 0.08 -20.86
N MET A 209 16.22 0.85 -19.80
CA MET A 209 17.07 2.03 -19.84
C MET A 209 18.51 1.69 -20.25
N GLY A 210 19.06 0.60 -19.72
CA GLY A 210 20.37 0.09 -20.13
C GLY A 210 20.45 -0.28 -21.61
N ASN A 211 19.41 -0.92 -22.14
CA ASN A 211 19.34 -1.32 -23.55
C ASN A 211 19.29 -0.10 -24.47
N TYR A 212 18.49 0.91 -24.13
CA TYR A 212 18.45 2.18 -24.87
C TYR A 212 19.82 2.89 -24.85
N MET A 213 20.49 2.92 -23.70
CA MET A 213 21.83 3.53 -23.59
C MET A 213 22.90 2.79 -24.41
N ARG A 214 22.77 1.47 -24.60
CA ARG A 214 23.69 0.66 -25.42
C ARG A 214 23.33 0.64 -26.91
N GLY A 215 22.18 1.19 -27.30
CA GLY A 215 21.66 1.07 -28.67
C GLY A 215 21.26 -0.37 -29.05
N SER A 216 20.88 -1.19 -28.07
CA SER A 216 20.53 -2.61 -28.25
C SER A 216 19.02 -2.86 -28.35
N VAL A 217 18.26 -1.91 -28.92
CA VAL A 217 16.80 -1.97 -29.03
C VAL A 217 16.37 -2.24 -30.46
#